data_AF-Q5BH37-F1
#
_entry.id   AF-Q5BH37-F1
#
_cell.length_a   1.000
_cell.length_b   1.000
_cell.length_c   1.000
_cell.angle_alpha   90.00
_cell.angle_beta   90.00
_cell.angle_gamma   90.00
#
_symmetry.space_group_name_H-M   'P 1'
#
loop_
_entity.id
_entity.type
_entity.pdbx_description
1 polymer ?
#
loop_
_entity_poly.entity_id
_entity_poly.type
_entity_poly.pdbx_seq_one_letter_code
_entity_poly.pdbx_strand_id
1 'polypeptide(L)'
;MSETTPIPSRSTTPPIEPPLDTVSSTENAFLRPSHPLVSDLEQEVLDEYARLLGNVNKLSAKLAELADSPTTITLDGLRQLERKTATVYTLLKASVYSILLQEQIVNEGEWQQQQQQQDEGQEYATGTMNAGEEGIYMGEGDMSYQQY
;
A
#
# COMPACT_ATOMS: atom_id res chain seq x y z
N MET A 1 -69.44 6.68 67.78
CA MET A 1 -68.00 6.36 67.91
C MET A 1 -67.38 7.41 68.83
N SER A 2 -66.44 6.99 69.66
CA SER A 2 -65.75 7.76 70.72
C SER A 2 -64.69 8.76 70.18
N GLU A 3 -64.06 9.67 70.95
CA GLU A 3 -64.39 10.38 72.22
C GLU A 3 -63.27 11.41 72.55
N THR A 4 -63.54 12.28 73.53
CA THR A 4 -62.81 13.41 74.14
C THR A 4 -61.25 13.45 74.21
N THR A 5 -60.69 14.65 73.94
CA THR A 5 -59.34 15.25 74.17
C THR A 5 -58.78 15.06 75.61
N PRO A 6 -57.46 14.83 75.92
CA PRO A 6 -56.43 15.93 76.01
C PRO A 6 -54.87 15.64 76.09
N ILE A 7 -54.04 16.50 75.44
CA ILE A 7 -52.72 17.03 75.97
C ILE A 7 -51.57 15.95 76.15
N PRO A 8 -50.29 16.12 76.62
CA PRO A 8 -49.35 17.26 76.87
C PRO A 8 -47.94 17.29 76.16
N SER A 9 -47.29 18.47 76.26
CA SER A 9 -45.85 18.84 76.46
C SER A 9 -44.61 17.98 76.07
N ARG A 10 -43.73 18.63 75.27
CA ARG A 10 -42.27 18.91 75.49
C ARG A 10 -41.29 17.76 75.83
N SER A 11 -40.37 17.47 74.89
CA SER A 11 -39.01 16.98 75.18
C SER A 11 -37.97 17.70 74.31
N THR A 12 -36.69 17.63 74.67
CA THR A 12 -35.58 18.34 74.01
C THR A 12 -34.50 17.34 73.55
N THR A 13 -33.89 17.59 72.39
CA THR A 13 -32.78 16.79 71.84
C THR A 13 -31.85 17.75 71.10
N PRO A 14 -30.52 17.70 71.34
CA PRO A 14 -29.62 18.79 70.94
C PRO A 14 -29.32 18.81 69.44
N PRO A 15 -28.85 19.95 68.91
CA PRO A 15 -28.15 19.94 67.62
C PRO A 15 -26.85 19.14 67.78
N ILE A 16 -26.71 18.10 66.98
CA ILE A 16 -25.43 17.44 66.74
C ILE A 16 -25.05 17.80 65.30
N GLU A 17 -23.91 18.46 65.14
CA GLU A 17 -23.35 18.77 63.83
C GLU A 17 -23.12 17.48 63.04
N PRO A 18 -23.39 17.43 61.73
CA PRO A 18 -22.83 16.37 60.91
C PRO A 18 -21.30 16.50 60.99
N PRO A 19 -20.55 15.43 61.31
CA PRO A 19 -19.11 15.52 61.35
C PRO A 19 -18.59 15.92 59.96
N LEU A 20 -17.72 16.93 59.95
CA LEU A 20 -16.91 17.26 58.77
C LEU A 20 -15.99 16.08 58.40
N ASP A 21 -15.34 16.20 57.25
CA ASP A 21 -14.21 15.35 56.85
C ASP A 21 -14.51 13.87 56.54
N THR A 22 -15.48 13.62 55.66
CA THR A 22 -15.34 12.51 54.68
C THR A 22 -14.72 13.06 53.40
N VAL A 23 -13.41 13.33 53.44
CA VAL A 23 -12.65 13.92 52.33
C VAL A 23 -12.64 12.96 51.14
N SER A 24 -12.79 13.50 49.92
CA SER A 24 -12.62 12.76 48.68
C SER A 24 -11.27 12.06 48.63
N SER A 25 -11.27 10.74 48.75
CA SER A 25 -10.05 9.90 48.77
C SER A 25 -10.36 8.52 48.16
N THR A 26 -10.57 8.47 46.85
CA THR A 26 -10.52 7.23 46.06
C THR A 26 -9.08 6.79 45.76
N GLU A 27 -8.14 7.13 46.64
CA GLU A 27 -6.82 6.52 46.73
C GLU A 27 -6.96 5.31 47.67
N ASN A 28 -6.57 4.12 47.19
CA ASN A 28 -6.78 2.88 47.93
C ASN A 28 -6.17 2.96 49.33
N ALA A 29 -6.95 2.73 50.39
CA ALA A 29 -6.51 2.95 51.78
C ALA A 29 -5.29 2.10 52.19
N PHE A 30 -5.08 0.96 51.53
CA PHE A 30 -3.92 0.07 51.68
C PHE A 30 -2.63 0.59 51.02
N LEU A 31 -2.68 1.67 50.25
CA LEU A 31 -1.52 2.37 49.66
C LEU A 31 -1.12 3.61 50.48
N ARG A 32 -1.61 3.73 51.72
CA ARG A 32 -1.17 4.75 52.66
C ARG A 32 -0.07 4.14 53.55
N PRO A 33 1.10 4.78 53.69
CA PRO A 33 2.14 4.28 54.58
C PRO A 33 1.59 4.14 56.02
N SER A 34 2.02 3.08 56.71
CA SER A 34 1.57 2.68 58.07
C SER A 34 0.07 2.36 58.21
N HIS A 35 -0.54 1.66 57.24
CA HIS A 35 -1.88 1.11 57.43
C HIS A 35 -1.86 -0.04 58.46
N PRO A 36 -2.62 0.01 59.58
CA PRO A 36 -2.44 -0.87 60.74
C PRO A 36 -2.91 -2.33 60.55
N LEU A 37 -3.26 -2.72 59.32
CA LEU A 37 -3.65 -4.07 58.92
C LEU A 37 -2.74 -4.61 57.79
N VAL A 38 -1.59 -3.97 57.56
CA VAL A 38 -0.59 -4.31 56.54
C VAL A 38 0.78 -4.33 57.23
N SER A 39 1.56 -5.39 57.02
CA SER A 39 2.93 -5.51 57.53
C SER A 39 3.88 -4.57 56.79
N ASP A 40 4.97 -4.12 57.40
CA ASP A 40 5.95 -3.20 56.78
C ASP A 40 6.43 -3.69 55.40
N LEU A 41 6.71 -5.00 55.29
CA LEU A 41 7.08 -5.68 54.05
C LEU A 41 5.95 -5.72 53.01
N GLU A 42 4.70 -5.86 53.45
CA GLU A 42 3.54 -5.87 52.56
C GLU A 42 3.27 -4.47 52.01
N GLN A 43 3.53 -3.41 52.80
CA GLN A 43 3.45 -2.03 52.32
C GLN A 43 4.55 -1.72 51.29
N GLU A 44 5.80 -2.11 51.54
CA GLU A 44 6.91 -1.97 50.58
C GLU A 44 6.59 -2.66 49.25
N VAL A 45 6.04 -3.88 49.31
CA VAL A 45 5.61 -4.65 48.14
C VAL A 45 4.43 -3.99 47.42
N LEU A 46 3.44 -3.45 48.13
CA LEU A 46 2.31 -2.74 47.53
C LEU A 46 2.74 -1.43 46.85
N ASP A 47 3.65 -0.68 47.46
CA ASP A 47 4.17 0.57 46.92
C ASP A 47 5.00 0.32 45.65
N GLU A 48 5.84 -0.72 45.61
CA GLU A 48 6.54 -1.13 44.39
C GLU A 48 5.60 -1.73 43.32
N TYR A 49 4.52 -2.43 43.69
CA TYR A 49 3.49 -2.83 42.70
C TYR A 49 2.74 -1.63 42.12
N ALA A 50 2.41 -0.61 42.93
CA ALA A 50 1.80 0.63 42.45
C ALA A 50 2.76 1.40 41.53
N ARG A 51 4.06 1.45 41.88
CA ARG A 51 5.13 2.03 41.07
C ARG A 51 5.32 1.28 39.74
N LEU A 52 5.33 -0.05 39.78
CA LEU A 52 5.44 -0.92 38.60
C LEU A 52 4.22 -0.74 37.68
N LEU A 53 3.00 -0.75 38.22
CA LEU A 53 1.78 -0.48 37.45
C LEU A 53 1.82 0.91 36.80
N GLY A 54 2.25 1.94 37.54
CA GLY A 54 2.46 3.27 37.01
C GLY A 54 3.52 3.32 35.88
N ASN A 55 4.58 2.51 35.97
CA ASN A 55 5.62 2.42 34.95
C ASN A 55 5.15 1.63 33.72
N VAL A 56 4.41 0.53 33.88
CA VAL A 56 3.82 -0.25 32.79
C VAL A 56 2.78 0.59 32.04
N ASN A 57 1.95 1.37 32.73
CA ASN A 57 0.99 2.27 32.10
C ASN A 57 1.69 3.39 31.30
N LYS A 58 2.76 3.99 31.82
CA LYS A 58 3.60 4.95 31.07
C LYS A 58 4.26 4.32 29.85
N LEU A 59 4.78 3.10 29.98
CA LEU A 59 5.41 2.35 28.90
C LEU A 59 4.39 2.01 27.80
N SER A 60 3.20 1.52 28.18
CA SER A 60 2.09 1.23 27.27
C SER A 60 1.64 2.48 26.49
N ALA A 61 1.43 3.60 27.19
CA ALA A 61 1.09 4.87 26.55
C ALA A 61 2.16 5.34 25.56
N LYS A 62 3.45 5.17 25.91
CA LYS A 62 4.57 5.49 25.00
C LYS A 62 4.70 4.54 23.83
N LEU A 63 4.38 3.25 23.98
CA LEU A 63 4.33 2.33 22.84
C LEU A 63 3.17 2.65 21.90
N ALA A 64 2.02 3.10 22.40
CA ALA A 64 0.92 3.57 21.56
C ALA A 64 1.31 4.86 20.79
N GLU A 65 1.87 5.85 21.49
CA GLU A 65 2.44 7.08 20.90
C GLU A 65 3.44 6.77 19.77
N LEU A 66 4.35 5.80 20.00
CA LEU A 66 5.40 5.40 19.06
C LEU A 66 4.93 4.42 17.97
N ALA A 67 3.77 3.78 18.12
CA ALA A 67 3.17 2.95 17.07
C ALA A 67 2.41 3.82 16.05
N ASP A 68 1.69 4.83 16.53
CA ASP A 68 0.79 5.65 15.72
C ASP A 68 1.53 6.73 14.91
N SER A 69 2.49 7.43 15.54
CA SER A 69 3.08 8.65 14.95
C SER A 69 4.18 8.47 13.88
N PRO A 70 5.17 7.54 13.99
CA PRO A 70 6.21 7.40 12.95
C PRO A 70 5.80 6.44 11.82
N THR A 71 4.99 5.43 12.13
CA THR A 71 4.63 4.34 11.20
C THR A 71 3.77 4.84 10.05
N THR A 72 2.81 5.72 10.35
CA THR A 72 1.93 6.36 9.37
C THR A 72 2.72 7.24 8.39
N ILE A 73 3.54 8.16 8.91
CA ILE A 73 4.36 9.08 8.12
C ILE A 73 5.35 8.33 7.22
N THR A 74 5.99 7.27 7.73
CA THR A 74 6.96 6.48 6.94
C THR A 74 6.29 5.64 5.86
N LEU A 75 5.13 5.03 6.12
CA LEU A 75 4.36 4.29 5.11
C LEU A 75 3.82 5.20 4.00
N ASP A 76 3.28 6.38 4.33
CA ASP A 76 2.86 7.35 3.31
C ASP A 76 4.04 7.92 2.52
N GLY A 77 5.20 8.12 3.17
CA GLY A 77 6.45 8.47 2.50
C GLY A 77 6.88 7.42 1.47
N LEU A 78 6.88 6.13 1.86
CA LEU A 78 7.19 5.01 0.96
C LEU A 78 6.18 4.89 -0.19
N ARG A 79 4.88 5.04 0.08
CA ARG A 79 3.83 4.99 -0.93
C ARG A 79 3.89 6.18 -1.91
N GLN A 80 4.29 7.35 -1.43
CA GLN A 80 4.52 8.50 -2.31
C GLN A 80 5.81 8.35 -3.13
N LEU A 81 6.84 7.69 -2.58
CA LEU A 81 8.06 7.32 -3.31
C LEU A 81 7.75 6.30 -4.42
N GLU A 82 7.05 5.21 -4.10
CA GLU A 82 6.57 4.17 -5.03
C GLU A 82 5.84 4.80 -6.23
N ARG A 83 4.86 5.67 -6.00
CA ARG A 83 4.12 6.34 -7.07
C ARG A 83 5.01 7.20 -7.98
N LYS A 84 6.01 7.88 -7.41
CA LYS A 84 6.99 8.68 -8.17
C LYS A 84 7.93 7.79 -8.98
N THR A 85 8.51 6.76 -8.38
CA THR A 85 9.45 5.86 -9.07
C THR A 85 8.77 4.99 -10.11
N ALA A 86 7.54 4.51 -9.87
CA ALA A 86 6.73 3.80 -10.87
C ALA A 86 6.39 4.70 -12.07
N THR A 87 6.10 5.98 -11.86
CA THR A 87 5.90 6.96 -12.93
C THR A 87 7.19 7.14 -13.75
N VAL A 88 8.33 7.39 -13.09
CA VAL A 88 9.62 7.56 -13.75
C VAL A 88 10.05 6.30 -14.51
N TYR A 89 9.88 5.11 -13.91
CA TYR A 89 10.16 3.83 -14.55
C TYR A 89 9.28 3.61 -15.79
N THR A 90 7.98 3.94 -15.72
CA THR A 90 7.07 3.79 -16.87
C THR A 90 7.43 4.74 -18.01
N LEU A 91 7.74 6.01 -17.70
CA LEU A 91 8.20 6.99 -18.69
C LEU A 91 9.55 6.59 -19.33
N LEU A 92 10.50 6.11 -18.53
CA LEU A 92 11.79 5.60 -19.00
C LEU A 92 11.63 4.35 -19.87
N LYS A 93 10.76 3.42 -19.48
CA LYS A 93 10.47 2.22 -20.27
C LYS A 93 9.80 2.58 -21.60
N ALA A 94 8.90 3.56 -21.60
CA ALA A 94 8.24 4.05 -22.81
C ALA A 94 9.23 4.77 -23.76
N SER A 95 10.13 5.61 -23.24
CA SER A 95 11.12 6.30 -24.09
C SER A 95 12.15 5.33 -24.67
N VAL A 96 12.70 4.42 -23.86
CA VAL A 96 13.63 3.38 -24.33
C VAL A 96 12.97 2.47 -25.37
N TYR A 97 11.73 2.02 -25.13
CA TYR A 97 11.01 1.21 -26.12
C TYR A 97 10.70 1.97 -27.41
N SER A 98 10.33 3.26 -27.33
CA SER A 98 10.09 4.10 -28.51
C SER A 98 11.33 4.28 -29.36
N ILE A 99 12.52 4.38 -28.76
CA ILE A 99 13.80 4.52 -29.50
C ILE A 99 14.17 3.19 -30.16
N LEU A 100 14.17 2.09 -29.40
CA LEU A 100 14.52 0.77 -29.93
C LEU A 100 13.59 0.31 -31.06
N LEU A 101 12.29 0.62 -30.96
CA LEU A 101 11.32 0.32 -32.01
C LEU A 101 11.53 1.19 -33.27
N GLN A 102 11.96 2.43 -33.11
CA GLN A 102 12.31 3.30 -34.24
C GLN A 102 13.57 2.82 -34.95
N GLU A 103 14.61 2.42 -34.21
CA GLU A 103 15.82 1.82 -34.79
C GLU A 103 15.52 0.52 -35.55
N GLN A 104 14.66 -0.35 -34.99
CA GLN A 104 14.21 -1.57 -35.67
C GLN A 104 13.48 -1.25 -36.99
N ILE A 105 12.50 -0.33 -36.96
CA ILE A 105 11.71 0.05 -38.15
C ILE A 105 12.57 0.70 -39.24
N VAL A 106 13.53 1.56 -38.86
CA VAL A 106 14.45 2.19 -39.83
C VAL A 106 15.34 1.13 -40.50
N ASN A 107 15.99 0.27 -39.72
CA ASN A 107 16.86 -0.79 -40.23
C ASN A 107 16.08 -1.77 -41.13
N GLU A 108 14.93 -2.29 -40.68
CA GLU A 108 14.08 -3.19 -41.48
C GLU A 108 13.53 -2.51 -42.74
N GLY A 109 13.25 -1.19 -42.68
CA GLY A 109 12.77 -0.40 -43.82
C GLY A 109 13.84 -0.13 -44.89
N GLU A 110 15.12 0.00 -44.50
CA GLU A 110 16.24 0.11 -45.42
C GLU A 110 16.47 -1.21 -46.19
N TRP A 111 16.42 -2.35 -45.49
CA TRP A 111 16.51 -3.69 -46.13
C TRP A 111 15.36 -3.98 -47.10
N GLN A 112 14.15 -3.48 -46.84
CA GLN A 112 13.00 -3.64 -47.73
C GLN A 112 13.12 -2.81 -49.01
N GLN A 113 13.53 -1.53 -48.89
CA GLN A 113 13.77 -0.66 -50.05
C GLN A 113 14.92 -1.17 -50.94
N GLN A 114 15.93 -1.82 -50.35
CA GLN A 114 17.07 -2.35 -51.09
C GLN A 114 16.73 -3.66 -51.84
N GLN A 115 15.71 -4.41 -51.43
CA GLN A 115 15.20 -5.57 -52.16
C GLN A 115 14.34 -5.16 -53.36
N GLN A 116 13.40 -4.21 -53.20
CA GLN A 116 12.52 -3.77 -54.29
C GLN A 116 13.32 -3.23 -55.51
N GLN A 117 14.39 -2.48 -55.27
CA GLN A 117 15.30 -2.00 -56.34
C GLN A 117 16.07 -3.14 -57.05
N GLN A 118 16.24 -4.31 -56.43
CA GLN A 118 16.88 -5.47 -57.04
C GLN A 118 15.91 -6.34 -57.84
N ASP A 119 14.64 -6.46 -57.41
CA ASP A 119 13.61 -7.14 -58.18
C ASP A 119 13.23 -6.32 -59.43
N GLU A 120 12.98 -5.02 -59.28
CA GLU A 120 12.71 -4.10 -60.40
C GLU A 120 13.86 -4.13 -61.43
N GLY A 121 15.11 -4.03 -60.97
CA GLY A 121 16.30 -4.09 -61.84
C GLY A 121 16.44 -5.38 -62.65
N GLN A 122 15.90 -6.50 -62.16
CA GLN A 122 15.95 -7.79 -62.86
C GLN A 122 14.84 -7.96 -63.91
N GLU A 123 13.68 -7.33 -63.74
CA GLU A 123 12.61 -7.38 -64.76
C GLU A 123 13.07 -6.70 -66.05
N TYR A 124 13.72 -5.54 -65.96
CA TYR A 124 14.26 -4.80 -67.11
C TYR A 124 15.39 -5.57 -67.82
N ALA A 125 16.26 -6.25 -67.05
CA ALA A 125 17.37 -7.03 -67.59
C ALA A 125 16.91 -8.34 -68.27
N THR A 126 15.90 -9.01 -67.70
CA THR A 126 15.38 -10.27 -68.24
C THR A 126 14.54 -10.04 -69.50
N GLY A 127 13.77 -8.93 -69.56
CA GLY A 127 12.94 -8.59 -70.71
C GLY A 127 13.70 -8.13 -71.97
N THR A 128 15.00 -7.85 -71.87
CA THR A 128 15.80 -7.25 -72.97
C THR A 128 16.74 -8.21 -73.69
N MET A 129 16.94 -9.44 -73.18
CA MET A 129 17.86 -10.43 -73.77
C MET A 129 17.18 -11.51 -74.63
N ASN A 130 15.90 -11.35 -75.00
CA ASN A 130 15.13 -12.32 -75.78
C ASN A 130 14.28 -11.64 -76.87
N ALA A 131 14.91 -10.79 -77.69
CA ALA A 131 14.26 -9.99 -78.73
C ALA A 131 15.16 -9.78 -79.97
N GLY A 132 15.82 -10.85 -80.43
CA GLY A 132 16.72 -10.88 -81.59
C GLY A 132 17.88 -11.86 -81.34
N GLU A 133 18.23 -12.77 -82.24
CA GLU A 133 17.71 -13.08 -83.58
C GLU A 133 17.47 -14.58 -83.73
N GLU A 134 16.27 -15.01 -84.14
CA GLU A 134 16.08 -16.22 -84.96
C GLU A 134 14.82 -16.02 -85.82
N GLY A 135 14.98 -16.04 -87.14
CA GLY A 135 13.97 -15.48 -88.05
C GLY A 135 14.21 -15.78 -89.53
N ILE A 136 14.61 -17.01 -89.87
CA ILE A 136 14.67 -17.48 -91.26
C ILE A 136 13.68 -18.62 -91.45
N TYR A 137 12.72 -18.41 -92.36
CA TYR A 137 11.79 -19.43 -92.82
C TYR A 137 12.55 -20.52 -93.61
N MET A 138 12.29 -21.78 -93.28
CA MET A 138 12.08 -22.83 -94.28
C MET A 138 10.96 -23.75 -93.78
N GLY A 139 9.98 -24.05 -94.64
CA GLY A 139 8.93 -25.01 -94.36
C GLY A 139 8.79 -25.99 -95.52
N GLU A 140 9.06 -27.27 -95.28
CA GLU A 140 8.84 -28.36 -96.24
C GLU A 140 8.78 -29.70 -95.49
N GLY A 141 7.70 -30.48 -95.69
CA GLY A 141 7.52 -31.81 -95.11
C GLY A 141 7.20 -31.85 -93.59
N ASP A 142 6.53 -32.87 -93.06
CA ASP A 142 5.75 -33.93 -93.71
C ASP A 142 4.55 -34.30 -92.81
N MET A 143 3.51 -34.93 -93.37
CA MET A 143 2.29 -35.28 -92.64
C MET A 143 2.33 -36.70 -92.05
N SER A 144 1.63 -36.85 -90.91
CA SER A 144 1.22 -38.14 -90.29
C SER A 144 2.38 -39.02 -89.76
N TYR A 145 2.19 -39.88 -88.76
CA TYR A 145 0.96 -40.49 -88.26
C TYR A 145 0.82 -40.41 -86.73
N GLN A 146 -0.43 -40.47 -86.26
CA GLN A 146 -0.75 -40.97 -84.92
C GLN A 146 -0.49 -42.48 -84.87
N GLN A 147 0.02 -43.02 -83.75
CA GLN A 147 -0.49 -44.27 -83.18
C GLN A 147 -0.33 -44.30 -81.66
N TYR A 148 -1.43 -44.76 -81.04
CA TYR A 148 -1.63 -45.39 -79.73
C TYR A 148 -0.44 -45.54 -78.76
#